data_AF-A0ABD2IVX8-F1
#
_entry.id   AF-A0ABD2IVX8-F1
#
_cell.length_a   1.000
_cell.length_b   1.000
_cell.length_c   1.000
_cell.angle_alpha   90.00
_cell.angle_beta   90.00
_cell.angle_gamma   90.00
#
_symmetry.space_group_name_H-M   'P 1'
#
loop_
_entity.id
_entity.type
_entity.pdbx_description
1 polymer ?
#
loop_
_entity_poly.entity_id
_entity_poly.type
_entity_poly.pdbx_seq_one_letter_code
_entity_poly.pdbx_strand_id
1 'polypeptide(L)'
;MADDSPPPSTLCHYQQQPNASLKSHIFDESDCFFSVLDQRLLPSTVEYVRIRSVQDGYEAIKEMKVRGAPLIATVGMFSLLVDITTSSTAADEHFCSDFSVQKTFRQSVERKCQMLLSARPTAINLANAFHELIGFLKNDEDNKKNDGTERAAEINRRLKIRLKHFVLDWQSRESAENAALLHNSVQAVLNECAATKNVGQNDDDNKKLVVMTICNTGQLATSSLGTALGVLEAAGGGEEKVALSGH
;
A
#
# COMPACT_ATOMS: atom_id res chain seq x y z
N MET A 1 -2.21 -49.48 14.81
CA MET A 1 -2.82 -48.64 13.76
C MET A 1 -2.96 -47.26 14.38
N ALA A 2 -1.96 -46.41 14.14
CA ALA A 2 -1.96 -45.02 14.60
C ALA A 2 -2.65 -44.19 13.52
N ASP A 3 -3.62 -43.39 13.96
CA ASP A 3 -4.38 -42.43 13.16
C ASP A 3 -3.46 -41.26 12.78
N ASP A 4 -3.20 -41.11 11.48
CA ASP A 4 -2.24 -40.17 10.89
C ASP A 4 -2.98 -39.04 10.14
N SER A 5 -3.92 -38.42 10.85
CA SER A 5 -4.67 -37.27 10.34
C SER A 5 -3.92 -35.97 10.66
N PRO A 6 -3.62 -35.09 9.67
CA PRO A 6 -2.90 -33.85 9.91
C PRO A 6 -3.75 -32.88 10.75
N PRO A 7 -3.13 -32.01 11.57
CA PRO A 7 -3.88 -31.03 12.35
C PRO A 7 -4.60 -30.06 11.39
N PRO A 8 -5.84 -29.65 11.70
CA PRO A 8 -6.57 -28.70 10.88
C PRO A 8 -5.80 -27.37 10.82
N SER A 9 -5.67 -26.82 9.62
CA SER A 9 -4.97 -25.56 9.33
C SER A 9 -5.65 -24.37 10.03
N THR A 10 -5.11 -23.93 11.15
CA THR A 10 -5.69 -22.88 12.01
C THR A 10 -5.45 -21.44 11.51
N LEU A 11 -5.60 -21.17 10.21
CA LEU A 11 -5.48 -19.80 9.67
C LEU A 11 -6.50 -19.53 8.53
N CYS A 12 -7.77 -19.84 8.75
CA CYS A 12 -8.87 -19.43 7.87
C CYS A 12 -10.04 -18.73 8.58
N HIS A 13 -9.89 -18.36 9.85
CA HIS A 13 -10.87 -17.49 10.52
C HIS A 13 -10.15 -16.51 11.44
N TYR A 14 -9.71 -15.38 10.89
CA TYR A 14 -9.47 -14.19 11.70
C TYR A 14 -10.85 -13.72 12.19
N GLN A 15 -11.26 -14.26 13.34
CA GLN A 15 -12.50 -13.91 14.00
C GLN A 15 -12.51 -12.40 14.27
N GLN A 16 -13.59 -11.78 13.83
CA GLN A 16 -13.92 -10.36 14.03
C GLN A 16 -13.74 -10.00 15.51
N GLN A 17 -12.72 -9.20 15.80
CA GLN A 17 -12.71 -8.45 17.05
C GLN A 17 -13.71 -7.29 16.88
N PRO A 18 -14.65 -7.09 17.83
CA PRO A 18 -15.77 -6.17 17.65
C PRO A 18 -15.40 -4.68 17.55
N ASN A 19 -14.12 -4.31 17.66
CA ASN A 19 -13.65 -2.91 17.57
C ASN A 19 -12.36 -2.74 16.71
N ALA A 20 -12.01 -3.69 15.85
CA ALA A 20 -10.91 -3.47 14.90
C ALA A 20 -11.42 -2.66 13.71
N SER A 21 -10.90 -1.43 13.53
CA SER A 21 -11.17 -0.62 12.32
C SER A 21 -10.84 -1.42 11.06
N LEU A 22 -11.71 -1.35 10.06
CA LEU A 22 -11.56 -2.03 8.79
C LEU A 22 -10.31 -1.52 8.06
N LYS A 23 -9.39 -2.41 7.69
CA LYS A 23 -8.14 -2.05 7.02
C LYS A 23 -8.24 -2.25 5.50
N SER A 24 -7.69 -1.33 4.72
CA SER A 24 -7.60 -1.47 3.26
C SER A 24 -6.76 -2.67 2.82
N HIS A 25 -5.74 -3.01 3.60
CA HIS A 25 -4.81 -4.10 3.37
C HIS A 25 -4.24 -4.64 4.68
N ILE A 26 -3.70 -5.86 4.64
CA ILE A 26 -3.02 -6.52 5.75
C ILE A 26 -1.71 -7.08 5.20
N PHE A 27 -0.60 -6.70 5.84
CA PHE A 27 0.71 -7.26 5.59
C PHE A 27 1.30 -7.82 6.88
N ASP A 28 1.76 -9.07 6.85
CA ASP A 28 2.54 -9.70 7.90
C ASP A 28 3.96 -9.95 7.36
N GLU A 29 4.93 -9.35 8.04
CA GLU A 29 6.33 -9.40 7.63
C GLU A 29 6.96 -10.79 7.87
N SER A 30 6.48 -11.53 8.87
CA SER A 30 7.09 -12.76 9.35
C SER A 30 6.95 -13.91 8.35
N ASP A 31 5.79 -14.01 7.70
CA ASP A 31 5.45 -15.01 6.69
C ASP A 31 5.31 -14.41 5.28
N CYS A 32 5.56 -13.11 5.13
CA CYS A 32 5.37 -12.34 3.90
C CYS A 32 3.94 -12.51 3.34
N PHE A 33 2.95 -12.58 4.25
CA PHE A 33 1.55 -12.64 3.89
C PHE A 33 1.03 -11.25 3.53
N PHE A 34 0.40 -11.13 2.37
CA PHE A 34 -0.26 -9.91 1.94
C PHE A 34 -1.69 -10.19 1.48
N SER A 35 -2.63 -9.38 1.94
CA SER A 35 -4.02 -9.42 1.49
C SER A 35 -4.64 -8.02 1.44
N VAL A 36 -5.63 -7.86 0.57
CA VAL A 36 -6.31 -6.60 0.31
C VAL A 36 -7.81 -6.76 0.47
N LEU A 37 -8.48 -5.73 0.96
CA LEU A 37 -9.93 -5.71 1.06
C LEU A 37 -10.55 -5.56 -0.35
N ASP A 38 -11.48 -6.44 -0.73
CA ASP A 38 -12.25 -6.25 -1.98
C ASP A 38 -13.33 -5.17 -1.78
N GLN A 39 -12.99 -3.95 -2.19
CA GLN A 39 -13.84 -2.78 -2.03
C GLN A 39 -15.10 -2.79 -2.91
N ARG A 40 -15.20 -3.72 -3.87
CA ARG A 40 -16.40 -3.86 -4.71
C ARG A 40 -17.56 -4.48 -3.94
N LEU A 41 -17.25 -5.23 -2.90
CA LEU A 41 -18.22 -5.95 -2.08
C LEU A 41 -18.76 -5.10 -0.92
N LEU A 42 -18.10 -3.96 -0.63
CA LEU A 42 -18.58 -3.01 0.37
C LEU A 42 -19.83 -2.26 -0.11
N PRO A 43 -20.74 -1.89 0.81
CA PRO A 43 -20.70 -2.15 2.25
C PRO A 43 -21.28 -3.52 2.66
N SER A 44 -21.79 -4.31 1.71
CA SER A 44 -22.55 -5.54 1.98
C SER A 44 -21.71 -6.66 2.57
N THR A 45 -20.47 -6.82 2.09
CA THR A 45 -19.58 -7.90 2.49
C THR A 45 -18.17 -7.39 2.71
N VAL A 46 -17.53 -7.87 3.78
CA VAL A 46 -16.12 -7.63 4.08
C VAL A 46 -15.34 -8.90 3.72
N GLU A 47 -14.54 -8.83 2.67
CA GLU A 47 -13.73 -9.96 2.19
C GLU A 47 -12.30 -9.52 1.86
N TYR A 48 -11.32 -10.27 2.32
CA TYR A 48 -9.91 -10.05 2.02
C TYR A 48 -9.41 -11.05 0.99
N VAL A 49 -8.83 -10.55 -0.09
CA VAL A 49 -8.22 -11.33 -1.17
C VAL A 49 -6.72 -11.40 -0.94
N ARG A 50 -6.18 -12.62 -0.86
CA ARG A 50 -4.74 -12.85 -0.73
C ARG A 50 -4.01 -12.49 -2.03
N ILE A 51 -2.90 -11.77 -1.90
CA ILE A 51 -2.01 -11.41 -3.00
C ILE A 51 -0.73 -12.24 -2.85
N ARG A 52 -0.50 -13.17 -3.77
CA ARG A 52 0.65 -14.09 -3.78
C ARG A 52 1.69 -13.73 -4.82
N SER A 53 1.35 -12.87 -5.77
CA SER A 53 2.18 -12.58 -6.94
C SER A 53 1.93 -11.17 -7.47
N VAL A 54 2.79 -10.75 -8.39
CA VAL A 54 2.59 -9.53 -9.19
C VAL A 54 1.33 -9.64 -10.06
N GLN A 55 0.97 -10.85 -10.50
CA GLN A 55 -0.26 -11.09 -11.25
C GLN A 55 -1.51 -10.84 -10.39
N ASP A 56 -1.52 -11.33 -9.15
CA ASP A 56 -2.63 -11.10 -8.21
C ASP A 56 -2.78 -9.59 -7.92
N GLY A 57 -1.66 -8.89 -7.73
CA GLY A 57 -1.63 -7.44 -7.54
C GLY A 57 -2.16 -6.67 -8.76
N TYR A 58 -1.74 -7.08 -9.96
CA TYR A 58 -2.24 -6.54 -11.23
C TYR A 58 -3.76 -6.69 -11.33
N GLU A 59 -4.30 -7.88 -11.08
CA GLU A 59 -5.73 -8.16 -11.13
C GLU A 59 -6.51 -7.36 -10.10
N ALA A 60 -6.01 -7.28 -8.86
CA ALA A 60 -6.63 -6.48 -7.81
C ALA A 60 -6.75 -4.99 -8.18
N ILE A 61 -5.72 -4.43 -8.80
CA ILE A 61 -5.70 -3.05 -9.28
C ILE A 61 -6.61 -2.89 -10.51
N LYS A 62 -6.50 -3.79 -11.48
CA LYS A 62 -7.20 -3.74 -12.77
C LYS A 62 -8.71 -3.88 -12.61
N GLU A 63 -9.15 -4.81 -11.78
CA GLU A 63 -10.57 -5.09 -11.52
C GLU A 63 -11.18 -4.15 -10.47
N MET A 64 -10.41 -3.19 -9.94
CA MET A 64 -10.85 -2.28 -8.89
C MET A 64 -11.28 -2.97 -7.59
N LYS A 65 -10.72 -4.16 -7.28
CA LYS A 65 -10.78 -4.71 -5.91
C LYS A 65 -10.18 -3.71 -4.94
N VAL A 66 -9.11 -3.04 -5.37
CA VAL A 66 -8.52 -1.88 -4.68
C VAL A 66 -8.62 -0.62 -5.53
N ARG A 67 -8.86 0.51 -4.87
CA ARG A 67 -8.94 1.84 -5.51
C ARG A 67 -8.52 2.92 -4.50
N GLY A 68 -8.15 4.08 -5.04
CA GLY A 68 -7.44 5.14 -4.30
C GLY A 68 -5.97 5.14 -4.69
N ALA A 69 -5.46 6.29 -5.15
CA ALA A 69 -4.12 6.36 -5.72
C ALA A 69 -3.01 5.89 -4.75
N PRO A 70 -3.05 6.25 -3.45
CA PRO A 70 -2.07 5.75 -2.49
C PRO A 70 -2.19 4.24 -2.28
N LEU A 71 -3.40 3.71 -2.08
CA LEU A 71 -3.58 2.26 -1.90
C LEU A 71 -3.13 1.46 -3.13
N ILE A 72 -3.36 1.95 -4.35
CA ILE A 72 -2.88 1.31 -5.57
C ILE A 72 -1.35 1.22 -5.57
N ALA A 73 -0.65 2.26 -5.11
CA ALA A 73 0.80 2.26 -4.98
C ALA A 73 1.27 1.20 -3.96
N THR A 74 0.66 1.16 -2.78
CA THR A 74 0.92 0.14 -1.74
C THR A 74 0.73 -1.27 -2.29
N VAL A 75 -0.40 -1.56 -2.93
CA VAL A 75 -0.68 -2.90 -3.48
C VAL A 75 0.33 -3.28 -4.57
N GLY A 76 0.73 -2.35 -5.42
CA GLY A 76 1.79 -2.58 -6.40
C GLY A 76 3.13 -2.92 -5.76
N MET A 77 3.57 -2.12 -4.78
CA MET A 77 4.85 -2.32 -4.07
C MET A 77 4.89 -3.65 -3.28
N PHE A 78 3.82 -3.97 -2.55
CA PHE A 78 3.75 -5.20 -1.78
C PHE A 78 3.53 -6.45 -2.64
N SER A 79 2.76 -6.36 -3.73
CA SER A 79 2.66 -7.49 -4.68
C SER A 79 4.01 -7.84 -5.29
N LEU A 80 4.82 -6.84 -5.63
CA LEU A 80 6.20 -7.00 -6.09
C LEU A 80 7.08 -7.64 -5.00
N LEU A 81 6.98 -7.17 -3.75
CA LEU A 81 7.73 -7.72 -2.61
C LEU A 81 7.42 -9.21 -2.41
N VAL A 82 6.14 -9.57 -2.34
CA VAL A 82 5.71 -10.96 -2.13
C VAL A 82 6.18 -11.83 -3.28
N ASP A 83 5.99 -11.38 -4.51
CA ASP A 83 6.39 -12.12 -5.71
C ASP A 83 7.90 -12.34 -5.77
N ILE A 84 8.71 -11.33 -5.48
CA ILE A 84 10.19 -11.45 -5.46
C ILE A 84 10.67 -12.33 -4.30
N THR A 85 10.03 -12.24 -3.13
CA THR A 85 10.40 -13.03 -1.95
C THR A 85 10.07 -14.51 -2.15
N THR A 86 8.89 -14.80 -2.68
CA THR A 86 8.39 -16.17 -2.89
C THR A 86 8.90 -16.83 -4.17
N SER A 87 9.32 -16.05 -5.17
CA SER A 87 9.96 -16.59 -6.37
C SER A 87 11.19 -17.41 -5.97
N SER A 88 11.12 -18.73 -6.17
CA SER A 88 12.30 -19.59 -6.10
C SER A 88 13.30 -19.09 -7.12
N THR A 89 14.45 -18.62 -6.64
CA THR A 89 15.61 -18.52 -7.51
C THR A 89 15.97 -19.96 -7.84
N ALA A 90 15.74 -20.39 -9.09
CA ALA A 90 16.39 -21.60 -9.58
C ALA A 90 17.85 -21.48 -9.15
N ALA A 91 18.31 -22.46 -8.38
CA ALA A 91 19.61 -22.44 -7.75
C ALA A 91 20.67 -22.49 -8.86
N ASP A 92 21.02 -21.34 -9.39
CA ASP A 92 22.28 -21.17 -10.11
C ASP A 92 23.36 -21.29 -9.03
N GLU A 93 23.78 -22.53 -8.76
CA GLU A 93 24.96 -22.86 -7.94
C GLU A 93 26.26 -22.39 -8.62
N HIS A 94 26.15 -21.79 -9.81
CA HIS A 94 27.24 -21.22 -10.55
C HIS A 94 27.79 -19.96 -9.89
N PHE A 95 29.11 -19.85 -9.86
CA PHE A 95 29.78 -18.59 -9.61
C PHE A 95 29.54 -17.65 -10.79
N CYS A 96 29.02 -16.47 -10.51
CA CYS A 96 28.78 -15.44 -11.50
C CYS A 96 29.35 -14.11 -10.98
N SER A 97 29.58 -13.16 -11.89
CA SER A 97 29.93 -11.81 -11.46
C SER A 97 28.73 -11.14 -10.78
N ASP A 98 29.00 -10.37 -9.73
CA ASP A 98 27.98 -9.60 -8.99
C ASP A 98 27.15 -8.74 -9.96
N PHE A 99 27.83 -8.09 -10.91
CA PHE A 99 27.22 -7.28 -11.96
C PHE A 99 26.17 -8.04 -12.80
N SER A 100 26.45 -9.28 -13.22
CA SER A 100 25.52 -10.04 -14.07
C SER A 100 24.24 -10.41 -13.32
N VAL A 101 24.37 -10.84 -12.06
CA VAL A 101 23.24 -11.21 -11.20
C VAL A 101 22.40 -9.97 -10.86
N GLN A 102 23.05 -8.87 -10.47
CA GLN A 102 22.38 -7.59 -10.22
C GLN A 102 21.59 -7.10 -11.44
N LYS A 103 22.21 -7.11 -12.62
CA LYS A 103 21.56 -6.72 -13.87
C LYS A 103 20.32 -7.57 -14.16
N THR A 104 20.43 -8.89 -14.02
CA THR A 104 19.32 -9.82 -14.27
C THR A 104 18.19 -9.63 -13.27
N PHE A 105 18.52 -9.47 -11.98
CA PHE A 105 17.56 -9.17 -10.92
C PHE A 105 16.80 -7.86 -11.21
N ARG A 106 17.54 -6.81 -11.55
CA ARG A 106 16.96 -5.50 -11.91
C ARG A 106 16.03 -5.60 -13.11
N GLN A 107 16.44 -6.28 -14.18
CA GLN A 107 15.59 -6.47 -15.36
C GLN A 107 14.29 -7.23 -15.02
N SER A 108 14.37 -8.23 -14.13
CA SER A 108 13.19 -8.93 -13.62
C SER A 108 12.24 -8.00 -12.86
N VAL A 109 12.77 -7.17 -11.96
CA VAL A 109 12.00 -6.17 -11.22
C VAL A 109 11.38 -5.13 -12.15
N GLU A 110 12.17 -4.57 -13.09
CA GLU A 110 11.71 -3.57 -14.06
C GLU A 110 10.54 -4.11 -14.91
N ARG A 111 10.61 -5.36 -15.36
CA ARG A 111 9.52 -6.02 -16.10
C ARG A 111 8.25 -6.16 -15.26
N LYS A 112 8.38 -6.56 -13.99
CA LYS A 112 7.25 -6.69 -13.06
C LYS A 112 6.60 -5.33 -12.75
N CYS A 113 7.40 -4.28 -12.58
CA CYS A 113 6.92 -2.91 -12.42
C CYS A 113 6.12 -2.45 -13.67
N GLN A 114 6.64 -2.69 -14.88
CA GLN A 114 5.96 -2.34 -16.13
C GLN A 114 4.60 -3.04 -16.27
N MET A 115 4.52 -4.32 -15.88
CA MET A 115 3.26 -5.06 -15.86
C MET A 115 2.25 -4.39 -14.93
N LEU A 116 2.62 -4.07 -13.69
CA LEU A 116 1.73 -3.41 -12.73
C LEU A 116 1.28 -2.01 -13.19
N LEU A 117 2.16 -1.23 -13.81
CA LEU A 117 1.81 0.08 -14.38
C LEU A 117 0.77 -0.01 -15.49
N SER A 118 0.76 -1.11 -16.24
CA SER A 118 -0.24 -1.34 -17.29
C SER A 118 -1.64 -1.66 -16.76
N ALA A 119 -1.80 -1.98 -15.46
CA ALA A 119 -3.10 -2.25 -14.86
C ALA A 119 -4.01 -1.02 -14.96
N ARG A 120 -3.46 0.16 -14.61
CA ARG A 120 -4.15 1.46 -14.64
C ARG A 120 -3.16 2.57 -15.02
N PRO A 121 -3.12 3.00 -16.31
CA PRO A 121 -2.10 3.92 -16.82
C PRO A 121 -2.04 5.30 -16.14
N THR A 122 -3.09 5.72 -15.45
CA THR A 122 -3.16 7.00 -14.74
C THR A 122 -2.70 6.93 -13.27
N ALA A 123 -2.20 5.77 -12.80
CA ALA A 123 -1.73 5.58 -11.43
C ALA A 123 -0.35 6.22 -11.20
N ILE A 124 -0.29 7.55 -11.19
CA ILE A 124 0.97 8.31 -11.07
C ILE A 124 1.71 7.99 -9.76
N ASN A 125 1.00 7.81 -8.63
CA ASN A 125 1.63 7.42 -7.36
C ASN A 125 2.39 6.10 -7.48
N LEU A 126 1.82 5.11 -8.19
CA LEU A 126 2.49 3.83 -8.44
C LEU A 126 3.72 4.02 -9.35
N ALA A 127 3.60 4.85 -10.39
CA ALA A 127 4.72 5.19 -11.28
C ALA A 127 5.89 5.84 -10.53
N ASN A 128 5.60 6.79 -9.64
CA ASN A 128 6.61 7.45 -8.81
C ASN A 128 7.29 6.47 -7.86
N ALA A 129 6.51 5.64 -7.15
CA ALA A 129 7.04 4.64 -6.23
C ALA A 129 7.99 3.64 -6.94
N PHE A 130 7.61 3.17 -8.12
CA PHE A 130 8.50 2.31 -8.91
C PHE A 130 9.71 3.05 -9.47
N HIS A 131 9.59 4.31 -9.86
CA HIS A 131 10.75 5.10 -10.27
C HIS A 131 11.78 5.18 -9.14
N GLU A 132 11.35 5.48 -7.92
CA GLU A 132 12.20 5.52 -6.73
C GLU A 132 12.87 4.16 -6.47
N LEU A 133 12.10 3.06 -6.51
CA LEU A 133 12.64 1.71 -6.31
C LEU A 133 13.70 1.37 -7.36
N ILE A 134 13.42 1.63 -8.64
CA ILE A 134 14.37 1.34 -9.72
C ILE A 134 15.63 2.20 -9.59
N GLY A 135 15.50 3.47 -9.20
CA GLY A 135 16.63 4.34 -8.89
C GLY A 135 17.48 3.80 -7.74
N PHE A 136 16.84 3.38 -6.65
CA PHE A 136 17.52 2.78 -5.49
C PHE A 136 18.29 1.50 -5.84
N LEU A 137 17.73 0.66 -6.73
CA LEU A 137 18.40 -0.56 -7.17
C LEU A 137 19.58 -0.30 -8.12
N LYS A 138 19.60 0.84 -8.85
CA LYS A 138 20.69 1.23 -9.75
C LYS A 138 21.92 1.78 -9.02
N ASN A 139 21.73 2.61 -8.01
CA ASN A 139 22.81 3.35 -7.34
C ASN A 139 23.83 2.49 -6.57
N ASP A 140 23.63 1.17 -6.49
CA ASP A 140 24.54 0.24 -5.80
C ASP A 140 25.58 -0.39 -6.73
N GLU A 141 25.42 -0.28 -8.06
CA GLU A 141 26.41 -0.76 -9.05
C GLU A 141 27.75 -0.02 -8.95
N ASP A 142 27.72 1.24 -8.48
CA ASP A 142 28.89 2.12 -8.46
C ASP A 142 29.73 2.03 -7.18
N ASN A 143 29.20 1.43 -6.11
CA ASN A 143 29.79 1.54 -4.76
C ASN A 143 30.60 0.32 -4.30
N LYS A 144 30.66 -0.78 -5.05
CA LYS A 144 31.49 -1.95 -4.70
C LYS A 144 32.31 -2.47 -5.86
N LYS A 145 33.61 -2.16 -5.84
CA LYS A 145 34.64 -2.96 -6.51
C LYS A 145 34.81 -4.26 -5.71
N ASN A 146 33.91 -5.22 -5.88
CA ASN A 146 34.04 -6.51 -5.19
C ASN A 146 34.97 -7.43 -5.99
N ASP A 147 36.07 -7.81 -5.34
CA ASP A 147 37.08 -8.75 -5.79
C ASP A 147 36.54 -10.19 -5.68
N GLY A 148 35.90 -10.68 -6.75
CA GLY A 148 35.77 -12.11 -7.03
C GLY A 148 34.85 -12.98 -6.14
N THR A 149 33.75 -13.44 -6.73
CA THR A 149 33.08 -14.74 -6.50
C THR A 149 32.25 -14.96 -5.22
N GLU A 150 31.21 -14.15 -5.00
CA GLU A 150 30.04 -14.61 -4.21
C GLU A 150 29.18 -15.57 -5.05
N ARG A 151 28.51 -16.53 -4.41
CA ARG A 151 27.54 -17.40 -5.12
C ARG A 151 26.36 -16.55 -5.59
N ALA A 152 25.84 -16.81 -6.80
CA ALA A 152 24.70 -16.08 -7.34
C ALA A 152 23.47 -16.10 -6.41
N ALA A 153 23.29 -17.21 -5.67
CA ALA A 153 22.26 -17.33 -4.65
C ALA A 153 22.40 -16.31 -3.50
N GLU A 154 23.63 -15.99 -3.06
CA GLU A 154 23.86 -15.02 -1.98
C GLU A 154 23.64 -13.58 -2.46
N ILE A 155 24.09 -13.27 -3.68
CA ILE A 155 23.83 -11.98 -4.31
C ILE A 155 22.33 -11.75 -4.45
N ASN A 156 21.60 -12.75 -4.96
CA ASN A 156 20.13 -12.69 -5.05
C ASN A 156 19.47 -12.54 -3.69
N ARG A 157 19.92 -13.27 -2.66
CA ARG A 157 19.41 -13.16 -1.29
C ARG A 157 19.57 -11.73 -0.76
N ARG A 158 20.76 -11.14 -0.91
CA ARG A 158 21.06 -9.75 -0.52
C ARG A 158 20.16 -8.75 -1.25
N LEU A 159 19.97 -8.90 -2.55
CA LEU A 159 19.12 -8.02 -3.36
C LEU A 159 17.64 -8.12 -2.95
N LYS A 160 17.14 -9.32 -2.66
CA LYS A 160 15.79 -9.53 -2.11
C LYS A 160 15.61 -8.84 -0.76
N ILE A 161 16.58 -8.97 0.14
CA ILE A 161 16.57 -8.29 1.45
C ILE A 161 16.55 -6.76 1.26
N ARG A 162 17.37 -6.23 0.35
CA ARG A 162 17.40 -4.80 0.04
C ARG A 162 16.05 -4.30 -0.50
N LEU A 163 15.45 -5.02 -1.44
CA LEU A 163 14.13 -4.68 -1.97
C LEU A 163 13.07 -4.69 -0.86
N LYS A 164 13.10 -5.69 0.02
CA LYS A 164 12.23 -5.75 1.21
C LYS A 164 12.37 -4.51 2.09
N HIS A 165 13.60 -4.17 2.48
CA HIS A 165 13.83 -2.97 3.29
C HIS A 165 13.35 -1.69 2.61
N PHE A 166 13.58 -1.55 1.31
CA PHE A 166 13.09 -0.39 0.56
C PHE A 166 11.56 -0.29 0.60
N VAL A 167 10.85 -1.40 0.35
CA VAL A 167 9.36 -1.40 0.33
C VAL A 167 8.79 -1.05 1.71
N LEU A 168 9.38 -1.59 2.78
CA LEU A 168 8.94 -1.31 4.15
C LEU A 168 9.22 0.15 4.56
N ASP A 169 10.40 0.67 4.23
CA ASP A 169 10.74 2.08 4.46
C ASP A 169 9.82 3.01 3.66
N TRP A 170 9.59 2.69 2.37
CA TRP A 170 8.68 3.44 1.52
C TRP A 170 7.27 3.50 2.11
N GLN A 171 6.74 2.38 2.62
CA GLN A 171 5.43 2.35 3.27
C GLN A 171 5.40 3.17 4.56
N SER A 172 6.47 3.15 5.34
CA SER A 172 6.58 3.97 6.56
C SER A 172 6.58 5.46 6.21
N ARG A 173 7.30 5.87 5.16
CA ARG A 173 7.32 7.25 4.67
C ARG A 173 5.96 7.70 4.14
N GLU A 174 5.31 6.88 3.32
CA GLU A 174 3.97 7.19 2.81
C GLU A 174 2.98 7.43 3.96
N SER A 175 2.98 6.55 4.98
CA SER A 175 2.13 6.72 6.16
C SER A 175 2.46 7.99 6.94
N ALA A 176 3.74 8.34 7.09
CA ALA A 176 4.17 9.55 7.78
C ALA A 176 3.79 10.83 7.02
N GLU A 177 3.96 10.83 5.69
CA GLU A 177 3.54 11.92 4.81
C GLU A 177 2.01 12.11 4.85
N ASN A 178 1.26 11.01 4.86
CA ASN A 178 -0.20 11.05 5.01
C ASN A 178 -0.63 11.67 6.34
N ALA A 179 0.05 11.31 7.44
CA ALA A 179 -0.22 11.88 8.76
C ALA A 179 0.12 13.37 8.82
N ALA A 180 1.25 13.79 8.23
CA ALA A 180 1.63 15.20 8.15
C ALA A 180 0.65 16.03 7.32
N LEU A 181 0.19 15.48 6.18
CA LEU A 181 -0.86 16.09 5.35
C LEU A 181 -2.13 16.33 6.16
N LEU A 182 -2.59 15.31 6.88
CA LEU A 182 -3.79 15.41 7.71
C LEU A 182 -3.64 16.46 8.80
N HIS A 183 -2.54 16.41 9.56
CA HIS A 183 -2.28 17.37 10.62
C HIS A 183 -2.36 18.80 10.12
N ASN A 184 -1.65 19.12 9.04
CA ASN A 184 -1.60 20.46 8.48
C ASN A 184 -2.97 20.89 7.93
N SER A 185 -3.68 19.98 7.28
CA SER A 185 -5.00 20.26 6.68
C SER A 185 -6.08 20.45 7.74
N VAL A 186 -6.06 19.67 8.83
CA VAL A 186 -6.97 19.85 9.98
C VAL A 186 -6.74 21.21 10.63
N GLN A 187 -5.48 21.58 10.87
CA GLN A 187 -5.17 22.91 11.42
C GLN A 187 -5.67 24.04 10.52
N ALA A 188 -5.52 23.92 9.20
CA ALA A 188 -6.05 24.89 8.25
C ALA A 188 -7.58 25.01 8.33
N VAL A 189 -8.30 23.89 8.40
CA VAL A 189 -9.78 23.87 8.54
C VAL A 189 -10.22 24.51 9.86
N LEU A 190 -9.56 24.15 10.98
CA LEU A 190 -9.89 24.71 12.30
C LEU A 190 -9.63 26.22 12.37
N ASN A 191 -8.55 26.69 11.75
CA ASN A 191 -8.23 28.12 11.67
C ASN A 191 -9.29 28.89 10.87
N GLU A 192 -9.77 28.33 9.74
CA GLU A 192 -10.84 28.93 8.94
C GLU A 192 -12.18 28.98 9.72
N CYS A 193 -12.49 27.90 10.44
CA CYS A 193 -13.64 27.86 11.36
C CYS A 193 -13.55 28.93 12.46
N ALA A 194 -12.35 29.18 13.00
CA ALA A 194 -12.14 30.22 14.00
C ALA A 194 -12.24 31.64 13.40
N ALA A 195 -11.69 31.85 12.21
CA ALA A 195 -11.73 33.14 11.52
C ALA A 195 -13.16 33.55 11.13
N THR A 196 -13.97 32.60 10.64
CA THR A 196 -15.37 32.84 10.26
C THR A 196 -16.29 33.17 11.44
N LYS A 197 -15.93 32.75 12.68
CA LYS A 197 -16.61 33.18 13.91
C LYS A 197 -16.35 34.64 14.28
N ASN A 198 -15.21 35.21 13.86
CA ASN A 198 -14.83 36.59 14.18
C ASN A 198 -15.42 37.63 13.20
N VAL A 199 -16.03 37.21 12.09
CA VAL A 199 -16.65 38.09 11.09
C VAL A 199 -18.17 38.10 11.29
N GLY A 200 -18.63 39.00 12.17
CA GLY A 200 -20.04 39.30 12.39
C GLY A 200 -20.54 38.89 13.79
N GLN A 201 -20.45 39.83 14.74
CA GLN A 201 -21.26 39.82 15.95
C GLN A 201 -22.73 39.87 15.57
N ASN A 202 -23.35 38.70 15.46
CA ASN A 202 -24.79 38.47 15.59
C ASN A 202 -24.94 37.06 16.17
N ASP A 203 -25.75 36.97 17.22
CA ASP A 203 -25.86 35.88 18.19
C ASP A 203 -26.41 34.56 17.60
N ASP A 204 -25.66 33.90 16.71
CA ASP A 204 -25.92 32.51 16.34
C ASP A 204 -24.64 31.70 16.57
N ASP A 205 -24.44 31.29 17.83
CA ASP A 205 -23.26 30.63 18.41
C ASP A 205 -22.87 29.28 17.74
N ASN A 206 -23.54 28.88 16.66
CA ASN A 206 -23.43 27.57 16.07
C ASN A 206 -23.32 27.58 14.53
N LYS A 207 -22.58 28.52 13.93
CA LYS A 207 -22.20 28.41 12.51
C LYS A 207 -21.38 27.15 12.29
N LYS A 208 -22.02 26.11 11.74
CA LYS A 208 -21.37 24.87 11.30
C LYS A 208 -20.73 25.09 9.94
N LEU A 209 -19.47 24.67 9.80
CA LEU A 209 -18.83 24.56 8.48
C LEU A 209 -19.42 23.34 7.77
N VAL A 210 -19.97 23.55 6.57
CA VAL A 210 -20.45 22.48 5.71
C VAL A 210 -19.39 22.21 4.64
N VAL A 211 -18.85 21.00 4.62
CA VAL A 211 -17.84 20.59 3.63
C VAL A 211 -18.44 19.53 2.71
N MET A 212 -18.25 19.72 1.40
CA MET A 212 -18.60 18.73 0.39
C MET A 212 -17.33 17.98 -0.03
N THR A 213 -17.41 16.65 -0.05
CA THR A 213 -16.35 15.76 -0.55
C THR A 213 -16.89 14.90 -1.69
N ILE A 214 -15.99 14.38 -2.53
CA ILE A 214 -16.31 13.47 -3.62
C ILE A 214 -15.39 12.26 -3.57
N CYS A 215 -15.91 11.09 -4.00
CA CYS A 215 -15.23 9.80 -3.95
C CYS A 215 -14.99 9.30 -2.51
N ASN A 216 -14.28 8.18 -2.38
CA ASN A 216 -13.73 7.71 -1.12
C ASN A 216 -12.27 8.15 -1.02
N THR A 217 -11.96 8.94 0.00
CA THR A 217 -10.60 9.42 0.33
C THR A 217 -10.25 9.11 1.78
N GLY A 218 -10.97 8.20 2.43
CA GLY A 218 -10.69 7.77 3.81
C GLY A 218 -9.62 6.69 3.87
N GLN A 219 -9.51 6.04 5.03
CA GLN A 219 -8.55 4.97 5.32
C GLN A 219 -8.63 3.79 4.34
N LEU A 220 -9.79 3.57 3.71
CA LEU A 220 -9.96 2.50 2.72
C LEU A 220 -9.38 2.85 1.35
N ALA A 221 -9.11 4.12 1.05
CA ALA A 221 -8.50 4.56 -0.21
C ALA A 221 -6.98 4.82 -0.09
N THR A 222 -6.44 4.73 1.13
CA THR A 222 -5.03 4.93 1.45
C THR A 222 -4.49 3.72 2.21
N SER A 223 -3.19 3.75 2.50
CA SER A 223 -2.54 2.80 3.40
C SER A 223 -2.76 3.15 4.89
N SER A 224 -3.29 4.33 5.18
CA SER A 224 -3.20 4.98 6.49
C SER A 224 -4.47 5.78 6.81
N LEU A 225 -4.36 7.06 7.16
CA LEU A 225 -5.45 7.83 7.78
C LEU A 225 -6.49 8.37 6.78
N GLY A 226 -6.08 8.54 5.51
CA GLY A 226 -6.94 9.08 4.45
C GLY A 226 -6.40 10.42 3.96
N THR A 227 -7.10 11.09 3.06
CA THR A 227 -6.78 12.46 2.62
C THR A 227 -7.95 13.37 2.96
N ALA A 228 -8.81 13.73 2.00
CA ALA A 228 -9.90 14.67 2.26
C ALA A 228 -10.89 14.17 3.33
N LEU A 229 -11.36 12.92 3.23
CA LEU A 229 -12.26 12.35 4.24
C LEU A 229 -11.56 12.17 5.60
N GLY A 230 -10.29 11.77 5.60
CA GLY A 230 -9.50 11.65 6.85
C GLY A 230 -9.33 13.00 7.57
N VAL A 231 -9.20 14.10 6.83
CA VAL A 231 -9.19 15.47 7.41
C VAL A 231 -10.52 15.80 8.06
N LEU A 232 -11.64 15.46 7.41
CA LEU A 232 -12.98 15.72 7.95
C LEU A 232 -13.25 14.91 9.22
N GLU A 233 -12.90 13.63 9.21
CA GLU A 233 -13.00 12.75 10.39
C GLU A 233 -12.14 13.27 11.54
N ALA A 234 -10.87 13.63 11.28
CA ALA A 234 -9.95 14.12 12.29
C ALA A 234 -10.31 15.51 12.85
N ALA A 235 -10.99 16.35 12.06
CA ALA A 235 -11.51 17.65 12.50
C ALA A 235 -12.79 17.53 13.36
N GLY A 236 -13.28 16.32 13.62
CA GLY A 236 -14.50 16.08 14.39
C GLY A 236 -15.79 16.21 13.57
N GLY A 237 -15.70 16.12 12.23
CA GLY A 237 -16.86 16.06 11.35
C GLY A 237 -17.66 14.79 11.58
N GLY A 238 -18.98 14.92 11.79
CA GLY A 238 -19.92 13.81 11.71
C GLY A 238 -20.48 13.69 10.30
N GLU A 239 -20.62 12.47 9.76
CA GLU A 239 -21.32 12.26 8.50
C GLU A 239 -22.83 12.47 8.69
N GLU A 240 -23.39 13.54 8.14
CA GLU A 240 -24.83 13.63 7.90
C GLU A 240 -25.09 13.23 6.43
N LYS A 241 -25.63 12.02 6.23
CA LYS A 241 -25.97 11.54 4.89
C LYS A 241 -27.15 12.33 4.33
N VAL A 242 -26.87 13.31 3.47
CA VAL A 242 -27.90 13.92 2.64
C VAL A 242 -28.26 12.91 1.54
N ALA A 243 -29.38 12.20 1.73
CA ALA A 243 -29.95 11.38 0.68
C ALA A 243 -30.39 12.30 -0.46
N LEU A 244 -29.67 12.28 -1.58
CA LEU A 244 -30.17 12.83 -2.83
C LEU A 244 -31.32 11.92 -3.28
N SER A 245 -32.56 12.29 -2.92
CA SER A 245 -33.76 11.70 -3.52
C SER A 245 -33.71 12.01 -5.02
N GLY A 246 -33.44 10.98 -5.82
CA GLY A 246 -33.38 11.10 -7.27
C GLY A 246 -34.70 11.61 -7.86
N HIS A 247 -34.57 12.42 -8.90
CA HIS A 247 -35.61 12.62 -9.91
C HIS A 247 -35.41 11.61 -11.04
#